data_AF-A0A7Z1SF04-F1
#
_entry.id   AF-A0A7Z1SF04-F1
#
_cell.length_a   1.000
_cell.length_b   1.000
_cell.length_c   1.000
_cell.angle_alpha   90.00
_cell.angle_beta   90.00
_cell.angle_gamma   90.00
#
_symmetry.space_group_name_H-M   'P 1'
#
loop_
_entity.id
_entity.type
_entity.pdbx_description
1 polymer ?
#
loop_
_entity_poly.entity_id
_entity_poly.type
_entity_poly.pdbx_seq_one_letter_code
_entity_poly.pdbx_strand_id
1 'polypeptide(L)'
;RTHRPSDGSAIGGYLVEGLLNNVHEREIPIFVNADVTDIKKNGETVNEVTVHVQGEEPKEVTGKAIVVTTGGFGASKEFIEKYRPDLADYITTNQEGSTGDGITMIDKLGGQTVDMDQIQIHPTVQQDEGVFIGEVVRGEGAILVDQEGKRFVNEMDTRDKVSAAITALPEKSAYLIFDQSVRDRATAIEFYDQKEYV
;
A
#
# COMPACT_ATOMS: atom_id res chain seq x y z
N ARG A 1 -9.41 5.12 -16.68
CA ARG A 1 -8.17 5.72 -17.22
C ARG A 1 -7.24 5.95 -16.03
N THR A 2 -6.00 5.48 -16.11
CA THR A 2 -5.01 5.64 -15.03
C THR A 2 -3.91 6.54 -15.56
N HIS A 3 -3.85 7.78 -15.06
CA HIS A 3 -2.83 8.74 -15.48
C HIS A 3 -1.48 8.35 -14.85
N ARG A 4 -0.43 8.39 -15.66
CA ARG A 4 0.95 8.09 -15.28
C ARG A 4 1.90 9.01 -16.05
N PRO A 5 3.15 9.18 -15.59
CA PRO A 5 4.16 9.93 -16.32
C PRO A 5 4.31 9.40 -17.76
N SER A 6 4.55 10.31 -18.71
CA SER A 6 4.64 9.98 -20.13
C SER A 6 5.86 9.13 -20.48
N ASP A 7 6.89 9.16 -19.64
CA ASP A 7 8.11 8.36 -19.76
C ASP A 7 7.96 6.93 -19.19
N GLY A 8 6.77 6.58 -18.66
CA GLY A 8 6.50 5.27 -18.09
C GLY A 8 7.11 5.05 -16.71
N SER A 9 7.62 6.08 -16.04
CA SER A 9 8.12 5.97 -14.67
C SER A 9 7.00 5.64 -13.68
N ALA A 10 7.37 5.01 -12.55
CA ALA A 10 6.42 4.61 -11.52
C ALA A 10 5.77 5.84 -10.89
N ILE A 11 4.43 5.95 -11.02
CA ILE A 11 3.66 7.12 -10.60
C ILE A 11 3.85 7.49 -9.11
N GLY A 12 4.03 6.51 -8.24
CA GLY A 12 4.22 6.74 -6.81
C GLY A 12 5.48 7.56 -6.52
N GLY A 13 6.63 7.11 -7.02
CA GLY A 13 7.90 7.82 -6.88
C GLY A 13 7.85 9.21 -7.52
N TYR A 14 7.30 9.31 -8.74
CA TYR A 14 7.14 10.57 -9.45
C TYR A 14 6.34 11.62 -8.65
N LEU A 15 5.21 11.22 -8.06
CA LEU A 15 4.38 12.13 -7.26
C LEU A 15 5.07 12.51 -5.94
N VAL A 16 5.66 11.55 -5.25
CA VAL A 16 6.33 11.80 -3.96
C VAL A 16 7.51 12.75 -4.14
N GLU A 17 8.34 12.56 -5.18
CA GLU A 17 9.44 13.45 -5.51
C GLU A 17 8.94 14.87 -5.80
N GLY A 18 7.92 15.00 -6.65
CA GLY A 18 7.32 16.30 -6.96
C GLY A 18 6.76 17.01 -5.72
N LEU A 19 6.09 16.27 -4.83
CA LEU A 19 5.57 16.81 -3.57
C LEU A 19 6.68 17.23 -2.61
N LEU A 20 7.74 16.43 -2.46
CA LEU A 20 8.89 16.75 -1.62
C LEU A 20 9.62 17.99 -2.12
N ASN A 21 9.80 18.13 -3.44
CA ASN A 21 10.38 19.34 -4.04
C ASN A 21 9.54 20.59 -3.68
N ASN A 22 8.21 20.50 -3.76
CA ASN A 22 7.32 21.60 -3.40
C ASN A 22 7.37 21.93 -1.89
N VAL A 23 7.55 20.93 -1.03
CA VAL A 23 7.75 21.12 0.42
C VAL A 23 9.06 21.87 0.68
N HIS A 24 10.15 21.45 0.04
CA HIS A 24 11.46 22.10 0.18
C HIS A 24 11.44 23.55 -0.32
N GLU A 25 10.86 23.81 -1.50
CA GLU A 25 10.72 25.17 -2.07
C GLU A 25 9.93 26.12 -1.16
N ARG A 26 8.98 25.59 -0.40
CA ARG A 26 8.14 26.35 0.54
C ARG A 26 8.68 26.37 1.96
N GLU A 27 9.85 25.78 2.19
CA GLU A 27 10.50 25.70 3.50
C GLU A 27 9.58 25.10 4.58
N ILE A 28 8.72 24.13 4.21
CA ILE A 28 7.84 23.46 5.17
C ILE A 28 8.71 22.49 5.99
N PRO A 29 8.77 22.61 7.34
CA PRO A 29 9.58 21.71 8.14
C PRO A 29 9.12 20.26 8.04
N ILE A 30 10.06 19.35 7.78
CA ILE A 30 9.87 17.89 7.83
C ILE A 30 10.75 17.34 8.95
N PHE A 31 10.17 16.48 9.78
CA PHE A 31 10.87 15.70 10.77
C PHE A 31 10.73 14.22 10.41
N VAL A 32 11.85 13.51 10.32
CA VAL A 32 11.92 12.06 10.08
C VAL A 32 12.38 11.37 11.35
N ASN A 33 12.14 10.05 11.45
CA ASN A 33 12.37 9.28 12.69
C ASN A 33 11.66 9.94 13.89
N ALA A 34 10.46 10.44 13.64
CA ALA A 34 9.66 11.26 14.55
C ALA A 34 8.25 10.68 14.64
N ASP A 35 8.04 9.78 15.59
CA ASP A 35 6.80 9.04 15.71
C ASP A 35 5.81 9.81 16.59
N VAL A 36 4.63 10.09 16.04
CA VAL A 36 3.51 10.59 16.84
C VAL A 36 2.85 9.40 17.53
N THR A 37 2.90 9.36 18.86
CA THR A 37 2.40 8.22 19.65
C THR A 37 1.08 8.51 20.36
N ASP A 38 0.71 9.78 20.50
CA ASP A 38 -0.55 10.19 21.10
C ASP A 38 -1.07 11.51 20.52
N ILE A 39 -2.39 11.65 20.47
CA ILE A 39 -3.11 12.87 20.07
C ILE A 39 -4.00 13.25 21.25
N LYS A 40 -3.86 14.48 21.75
CA LYS A 40 -4.47 14.93 23.01
C LYS A 40 -5.36 16.16 22.81
N LYS A 41 -6.26 16.33 23.78
CA LYS A 41 -7.04 17.54 23.96
C LYS A 41 -6.26 18.54 24.82
N ASN A 42 -6.15 19.78 24.35
CA ASN A 42 -5.76 20.93 25.15
C ASN A 42 -7.03 21.75 25.46
N GLY A 43 -7.55 21.59 26.67
CA GLY A 43 -8.88 22.08 27.03
C GLY A 43 -9.97 21.36 26.22
N GLU A 44 -10.75 22.11 25.44
CA GLU A 44 -11.83 21.55 24.61
C GLU A 44 -11.37 21.17 23.19
N THR A 45 -10.15 21.53 22.79
CA THR A 45 -9.66 21.37 21.41
C THR A 45 -8.68 20.21 21.30
N VAL A 46 -8.81 19.36 20.26
CA VAL A 46 -7.82 18.34 19.91
C VAL A 46 -6.74 18.97 19.04
N ASN A 47 -5.59 19.33 19.63
CA ASN A 47 -4.54 20.05 18.93
C ASN A 47 -3.13 19.89 19.52
N GLU A 48 -2.93 18.91 20.39
CA GLU A 48 -1.60 18.57 20.92
C GLU A 48 -1.24 17.13 20.54
N VAL A 49 0.04 16.90 20.22
CA VAL A 49 0.58 15.57 19.94
C VAL A 49 1.83 15.30 20.75
N THR A 50 1.99 14.04 21.18
CA THR A 50 3.25 13.55 21.74
C THR A 50 4.09 12.96 20.60
N VAL A 51 5.30 13.49 20.42
CA VAL A 51 6.24 13.07 19.38
C VAL A 51 7.49 12.48 20.00
N HIS A 52 7.89 11.31 19.53
CA HIS A 52 9.14 10.64 19.89
C HIS A 52 10.11 10.77 18.71
N VAL A 53 11.08 11.66 18.83
CA VAL A 53 12.18 11.75 17.86
C VAL A 53 13.29 10.81 18.31
N GLN A 54 13.81 9.99 17.39
CA GLN A 54 14.83 8.99 17.71
C GLN A 54 16.05 9.64 18.38
N GLY A 55 16.38 9.18 19.59
CA GLY A 55 17.52 9.68 20.38
C GLY A 55 17.22 10.92 21.23
N GLU A 56 15.97 11.39 21.24
CA GLU A 56 15.53 12.51 22.07
C GLU A 56 14.46 12.09 23.07
N GLU A 57 14.28 12.88 24.13
CA GLU A 57 13.14 12.71 25.03
C GLU A 57 11.83 13.06 24.31
N PRO A 58 10.71 12.42 24.68
CA PRO A 58 9.40 12.72 24.09
C PRO A 58 9.04 14.20 24.25
N LYS A 59 8.43 14.79 23.21
CA LYS A 59 8.03 16.20 23.19
C LYS A 59 6.53 16.35 22.93
N GLU A 60 5.93 17.34 23.56
CA GLU A 60 4.58 17.78 23.22
C GLU A 60 4.66 18.90 22.18
N VAL A 61 3.88 18.77 21.12
CA VAL A 61 3.76 19.77 20.05
C VAL A 61 2.31 20.20 19.94
N THR A 62 2.05 21.48 20.17
CA THR A 62 0.71 22.07 20.02
C THR A 62 0.57 22.82 18.70
N GLY A 63 -0.51 22.54 17.97
CA GLY A 63 -0.90 23.23 16.75
C GLY A 63 -2.25 23.94 16.85
N LYS A 64 -2.72 24.53 15.76
CA LYS A 64 -4.13 24.97 15.63
C LYS A 64 -5.05 23.83 15.20
N ALA A 65 -4.50 22.88 14.44
CA ALA A 65 -5.19 21.72 13.93
C ALA A 65 -4.16 20.59 13.74
N ILE A 66 -4.65 19.36 13.76
CA ILE A 66 -3.89 18.15 13.46
C ILE A 66 -4.53 17.51 12.23
N VAL A 67 -3.72 17.25 11.22
CA VAL A 67 -4.15 16.55 10.00
C VAL A 67 -3.51 15.16 10.02
N VAL A 68 -4.33 14.12 10.15
CA VAL A 68 -3.86 12.73 10.24
C VAL A 68 -3.75 12.15 8.84
N THR A 69 -2.53 11.87 8.39
CA THR A 69 -2.23 11.30 7.06
C THR A 69 -1.34 10.05 7.17
N THR A 70 -1.61 9.19 8.14
CA THR A 70 -0.76 8.06 8.56
C THR A 70 -0.89 6.80 7.71
N GLY A 71 -1.61 6.86 6.59
CA GLY A 71 -1.88 5.68 5.76
C GLY A 71 -2.84 4.67 6.43
N GLY A 72 -2.77 3.41 5.99
CA GLY A 72 -3.64 2.32 6.46
C GLY A 72 -2.94 1.34 7.40
N PHE A 73 -3.54 0.16 7.56
CA PHE A 73 -3.08 -0.90 8.46
C PHE A 73 -2.69 -2.20 7.72
N GLY A 74 -2.38 -2.12 6.42
CA GLY A 74 -2.12 -3.30 5.58
C GLY A 74 -0.89 -4.13 5.98
N ALA A 75 -0.03 -3.63 6.85
CA ALA A 75 1.11 -4.36 7.44
C ALA A 75 0.85 -4.84 8.88
N SER A 76 -0.30 -4.51 9.47
CA SER A 76 -0.66 -4.90 10.85
C SER A 76 -1.36 -6.25 10.88
N LYS A 77 -0.65 -7.28 11.34
CA LYS A 77 -1.25 -8.60 11.59
C LYS A 77 -2.41 -8.52 12.59
N GLU A 78 -2.27 -7.71 13.64
CA GLU A 78 -3.33 -7.53 14.65
C GLU A 78 -4.62 -7.00 14.03
N PHE A 79 -4.55 -5.94 13.22
CA PHE A 79 -5.73 -5.38 12.56
C PHE A 79 -6.29 -6.34 11.51
N ILE A 80 -5.44 -6.98 10.73
CA ILE A 80 -5.87 -7.96 9.72
C ILE A 80 -6.59 -9.13 10.41
N GLU A 81 -6.02 -9.73 11.45
CA GLU A 81 -6.64 -10.82 12.21
C GLU A 81 -7.97 -10.38 12.85
N LYS A 82 -8.03 -9.16 13.36
CA LYS A 82 -9.25 -8.61 13.98
C LYS A 82 -10.41 -8.44 12.99
N TYR A 83 -10.14 -7.91 11.80
CA TYR A 83 -11.19 -7.52 10.86
C TYR A 83 -11.41 -8.53 9.71
N ARG A 84 -10.37 -9.27 9.31
CA ARG A 84 -10.37 -10.28 8.25
C ARG A 84 -9.42 -11.43 8.60
N PRO A 85 -9.78 -12.28 9.59
CA PRO A 85 -8.95 -13.40 10.02
C PRO A 85 -8.65 -14.41 8.89
N ASP A 86 -9.50 -14.46 7.85
CA ASP A 86 -9.27 -15.26 6.64
C ASP A 86 -8.05 -14.80 5.82
N LEU A 87 -7.53 -13.60 6.08
CA LEU A 87 -6.36 -13.02 5.44
C LEU A 87 -5.09 -13.06 6.31
N ALA A 88 -5.13 -13.64 7.52
CA ALA A 88 -4.02 -13.57 8.48
C ALA A 88 -2.69 -14.12 7.94
N ASP A 89 -2.75 -15.11 7.06
CA ASP A 89 -1.58 -15.75 6.45
C ASP A 89 -1.13 -15.10 5.13
N TYR A 90 -1.78 -14.02 4.69
CA TYR A 90 -1.41 -13.33 3.45
C TYR A 90 -0.17 -12.46 3.67
N ILE A 91 0.71 -12.43 2.68
CA ILE A 91 1.82 -11.48 2.65
C ILE A 91 1.33 -10.07 2.31
N THR A 92 1.91 -9.06 2.96
CA THR A 92 1.60 -7.65 2.68
C THR A 92 2.48 -7.10 1.56
N THR A 93 1.90 -6.22 0.76
CA THR A 93 2.63 -5.40 -0.23
C THR A 93 2.90 -3.99 0.29
N ASN A 94 2.59 -3.72 1.57
CA ASN A 94 2.71 -2.40 2.17
C ASN A 94 4.09 -2.24 2.80
N GLN A 95 4.51 -0.98 2.92
CA GLN A 95 5.65 -0.61 3.76
C GLN A 95 5.38 -0.96 5.24
N GLU A 96 6.44 -1.27 5.98
CA GLU A 96 6.37 -1.84 7.34
C GLU A 96 5.63 -0.97 8.36
N GLY A 97 5.67 0.36 8.22
CA GLY A 97 4.96 1.30 9.09
C GLY A 97 3.47 1.47 8.78
N SER A 98 2.88 0.67 7.87
CA SER A 98 1.43 0.75 7.60
C SER A 98 0.67 -0.10 8.62
N THR A 99 0.76 0.29 9.89
CA THR A 99 0.30 -0.50 11.04
C THR A 99 -1.02 -0.03 11.65
N GLY A 100 -1.57 1.10 11.18
CA GLY A 100 -2.83 1.65 11.67
C GLY A 100 -2.70 2.56 12.89
N ASP A 101 -1.50 3.09 13.17
CA ASP A 101 -1.23 3.90 14.37
C ASP A 101 -2.17 5.11 14.49
N GLY A 102 -2.35 5.87 13.41
CA GLY A 102 -3.27 7.00 13.40
C GLY A 102 -4.73 6.60 13.60
N ILE A 103 -5.14 5.43 13.11
CA ILE A 103 -6.50 4.90 13.35
C ILE A 103 -6.67 4.62 14.85
N THR A 104 -5.69 3.98 15.48
CA THR A 104 -5.67 3.71 16.92
C THR A 104 -5.72 5.00 17.74
N MET A 105 -4.94 6.02 17.37
CA MET A 105 -4.95 7.31 18.08
C MET A 105 -6.29 8.03 17.95
N ILE A 106 -6.92 7.98 16.78
CA ILE A 106 -8.23 8.59 16.54
C ILE A 106 -9.36 7.84 17.27
N ASP A 107 -9.32 6.51 17.29
CA ASP A 107 -10.29 5.67 18.02
C ASP A 107 -10.25 5.97 19.54
N LYS A 108 -9.05 6.12 20.12
CA LYS A 108 -8.88 6.53 21.54
C LYS A 108 -9.52 7.88 21.86
N LEU A 109 -9.62 8.79 20.89
CA LEU A 109 -10.26 10.08 21.02
C LEU A 109 -11.79 10.04 20.82
N GLY A 110 -12.35 8.86 20.54
CA GLY A 110 -13.76 8.66 20.22
C GLY A 110 -14.11 8.90 18.75
N GLY A 111 -13.11 8.98 17.87
CA GLY A 111 -13.32 8.99 16.43
C GLY A 111 -13.89 7.65 15.94
N GLN A 112 -14.75 7.71 14.94
CA GLN A 112 -15.39 6.51 14.40
C GLN A 112 -14.70 6.07 13.10
N THR A 113 -14.48 4.77 12.98
CA THR A 113 -14.01 4.13 11.75
C THR A 113 -15.20 3.59 10.95
N VAL A 114 -14.98 3.40 9.65
CA VAL A 114 -15.94 2.78 8.74
C VAL A 114 -15.20 1.76 7.89
N ASP A 115 -15.89 0.69 7.50
CA ASP A 115 -15.42 -0.28 6.51
C ASP A 115 -14.05 -0.93 6.84
N MET A 116 -13.76 -1.11 8.13
CA MET A 116 -12.48 -1.68 8.61
C MET A 116 -12.27 -3.14 8.16
N ASP A 117 -13.33 -3.85 7.80
CA ASP A 117 -13.30 -5.21 7.24
C ASP A 117 -13.10 -5.26 5.71
N GLN A 118 -13.17 -4.10 5.03
CA GLN A 118 -12.98 -3.99 3.58
C GLN A 118 -11.49 -3.94 3.22
N ILE A 119 -10.76 -5.00 3.56
CA ILE A 119 -9.36 -5.18 3.20
C ILE A 119 -9.27 -5.76 1.78
N GLN A 120 -8.65 -5.01 0.88
CA GLN A 120 -8.35 -5.44 -0.47
C GLN A 120 -6.99 -6.12 -0.54
N ILE A 121 -6.95 -7.31 -1.14
CA ILE A 121 -5.72 -8.01 -1.51
C ILE A 121 -5.35 -7.72 -2.96
N HIS A 122 -4.05 -7.73 -3.26
CA HIS A 122 -3.57 -7.63 -4.63
C HIS A 122 -3.48 -9.05 -5.24
N PRO A 123 -4.04 -9.32 -6.44
CA PRO A 123 -4.09 -10.66 -7.00
C PRO A 123 -2.73 -11.20 -7.47
N THR A 124 -1.86 -10.31 -7.92
CA THR A 124 -0.56 -10.66 -8.51
C THR A 124 0.56 -10.12 -7.63
N VAL A 125 1.10 -10.97 -6.77
CA VAL A 125 2.14 -10.64 -5.79
C VAL A 125 3.18 -11.76 -5.77
N GLN A 126 4.43 -11.37 -5.89
CA GLN A 126 5.58 -12.25 -5.73
C GLN A 126 5.76 -12.54 -4.23
N GLN A 127 5.58 -13.81 -3.85
CA GLN A 127 5.27 -14.22 -2.46
C GLN A 127 6.47 -14.26 -1.51
N ASP A 128 7.68 -14.27 -2.03
CA ASP A 128 8.94 -14.27 -1.27
C ASP A 128 9.21 -12.92 -0.60
N GLU A 129 9.02 -11.83 -1.33
CA GLU A 129 9.35 -10.46 -0.87
C GLU A 129 8.11 -9.55 -0.71
N GLY A 130 6.91 -10.03 -1.06
CA GLY A 130 5.68 -9.22 -1.02
C GLY A 130 5.62 -8.15 -2.10
N VAL A 131 6.41 -8.30 -3.17
CA VAL A 131 6.45 -7.34 -4.28
C VAL A 131 5.21 -7.53 -5.15
N PHE A 132 4.38 -6.49 -5.26
CA PHE A 132 3.23 -6.56 -6.14
C PHE A 132 3.65 -6.42 -7.62
N ILE A 133 3.10 -7.28 -8.47
CA ILE A 133 3.20 -7.17 -9.91
C ILE A 133 2.03 -6.32 -10.39
N GLY A 134 2.31 -5.12 -10.88
CA GLY A 134 1.31 -4.10 -11.17
C GLY A 134 0.24 -4.56 -12.15
N GLU A 135 -1.01 -4.16 -11.88
CA GLU A 135 -2.16 -4.44 -12.75
C GLU A 135 -1.97 -3.94 -14.19
N VAL A 136 -1.07 -2.97 -14.40
CA VAL A 136 -0.66 -2.51 -15.72
C VAL A 136 -0.17 -3.65 -16.62
N VAL A 137 0.47 -4.69 -16.07
CA VAL A 137 0.95 -5.83 -16.86
C VAL A 137 -0.22 -6.58 -17.49
N ARG A 138 -1.28 -6.85 -16.71
CA ARG A 138 -2.55 -7.40 -17.22
C ARG A 138 -3.26 -6.43 -18.16
N GLY A 139 -3.34 -5.15 -17.78
CA GLY A 139 -3.98 -4.10 -18.57
C GLY A 139 -3.37 -3.88 -19.95
N GLU A 140 -2.07 -4.11 -20.10
CA GLU A 140 -1.36 -4.02 -21.38
C GLU A 140 -1.45 -5.29 -22.22
N GLY A 141 -1.99 -6.39 -21.69
CA GLY A 141 -2.32 -7.61 -22.45
C GLY A 141 -1.77 -8.92 -21.90
N ALA A 142 -1.12 -8.92 -20.73
CA ALA A 142 -0.72 -10.18 -20.10
C ALA A 142 -1.94 -11.03 -19.70
N ILE A 143 -1.79 -12.35 -19.82
CA ILE A 143 -2.82 -13.31 -19.42
C ILE A 143 -2.40 -14.07 -18.17
N LEU A 144 -3.39 -14.52 -17.39
CA LEU A 144 -3.17 -15.42 -16.27
C LEU A 144 -3.42 -16.85 -16.73
N VAL A 145 -2.45 -17.72 -16.49
CA VAL A 145 -2.57 -19.16 -16.77
C VAL A 145 -2.35 -19.98 -15.50
N ASP A 146 -3.10 -21.07 -15.38
CA ASP A 146 -2.91 -22.07 -14.34
C ASP A 146 -1.69 -22.97 -14.64
N GLN A 147 -1.47 -23.95 -13.77
CA GLN A 147 -0.38 -24.92 -13.89
C GLN A 147 -0.52 -25.87 -15.09
N GLU A 148 -1.71 -25.95 -15.71
CA GLU A 148 -1.95 -26.70 -16.94
C GLU A 148 -1.78 -25.83 -18.20
N GLY A 149 -1.42 -24.55 -18.04
CA GLY A 149 -1.27 -23.60 -19.13
C GLY A 149 -2.59 -23.07 -19.69
N LYS A 150 -3.69 -23.16 -18.93
CA LYS A 150 -5.01 -22.69 -19.35
C LYS A 150 -5.37 -21.36 -18.67
N ARG A 151 -6.04 -20.50 -19.41
CA ARG A 151 -6.68 -19.29 -18.84
C ARG A 151 -7.91 -19.71 -18.03
N PHE A 152 -8.09 -19.07 -16.88
CA PHE A 152 -9.14 -19.44 -15.92
C PHE A 152 -9.95 -18.24 -15.41
N VAL A 153 -9.58 -17.00 -15.76
CA VAL A 153 -10.24 -15.79 -15.30
C VAL A 153 -10.20 -14.68 -16.37
N ASN A 154 -11.12 -13.74 -16.29
CA ASN A 154 -10.97 -12.45 -16.98
C ASN A 154 -9.98 -11.59 -16.20
N GLU A 155 -8.81 -11.33 -16.78
CA GLU A 155 -7.71 -10.62 -16.12
C GLU A 155 -8.03 -9.15 -15.80
N MET A 156 -9.09 -8.60 -16.39
CA MET A 156 -9.58 -7.24 -16.17
C MET A 156 -10.75 -7.14 -15.18
N ASP A 157 -11.16 -8.26 -14.57
CA ASP A 157 -12.13 -8.23 -13.48
C ASP A 157 -11.54 -7.54 -12.23
N THR A 158 -12.43 -7.25 -11.28
CA THR A 158 -12.06 -6.63 -10.00
C THR A 158 -11.13 -7.53 -9.19
N ARG A 159 -10.28 -6.92 -8.36
CA ARG A 159 -9.22 -7.61 -7.62
C ARG A 159 -9.72 -8.76 -6.75
N ASP A 160 -10.87 -8.58 -6.10
CA ASP A 160 -11.56 -9.62 -5.34
C ASP A 160 -11.86 -10.87 -6.20
N LYS A 161 -12.36 -10.70 -7.42
CA LYS A 161 -12.66 -11.80 -8.33
C LYS A 161 -11.40 -12.48 -8.86
N VAL A 162 -10.41 -11.69 -9.27
CA VAL A 162 -9.14 -12.23 -9.80
C VAL A 162 -8.39 -12.98 -8.69
N SER A 163 -8.32 -12.42 -7.48
CA SER A 163 -7.73 -13.09 -6.33
C SER A 163 -8.49 -14.38 -5.99
N ALA A 164 -9.83 -14.34 -5.92
CA ALA A 164 -10.64 -15.52 -5.64
C ALA A 164 -10.36 -16.64 -6.67
N ALA A 165 -10.28 -16.30 -7.96
CA ALA A 165 -9.99 -17.25 -9.02
C ALA A 165 -8.60 -17.89 -8.87
N ILE A 166 -7.57 -17.10 -8.53
CA ILE A 166 -6.20 -17.62 -8.29
C ILE A 166 -6.19 -18.53 -7.05
N THR A 167 -6.81 -18.10 -5.95
CA THR A 167 -6.82 -18.87 -4.69
C THR A 167 -7.67 -20.15 -4.76
N ALA A 168 -8.55 -20.27 -5.75
CA ALA A 168 -9.32 -21.48 -6.01
C ALA A 168 -8.51 -22.56 -6.76
N LEU A 169 -7.35 -22.21 -7.33
CA LEU A 169 -6.45 -23.17 -7.95
C LEU A 169 -5.80 -24.06 -6.87
N PRO A 170 -5.49 -25.35 -7.18
CA PRO A 170 -4.86 -26.25 -6.22
C PRO A 170 -3.58 -25.69 -5.59
N GLU A 171 -2.71 -25.07 -6.40
CA GLU A 171 -1.44 -24.47 -5.96
C GLU A 171 -1.59 -23.04 -5.43
N LYS A 172 -2.82 -22.48 -5.43
CA LYS A 172 -3.14 -21.11 -4.99
C LYS A 172 -2.25 -20.02 -5.62
N SER A 173 -1.79 -20.28 -6.83
CA SER A 173 -0.86 -19.44 -7.58
C SER A 173 -1.14 -19.60 -9.08
N ALA A 174 -0.68 -18.63 -9.87
CA ALA A 174 -0.83 -18.61 -11.32
C ALA A 174 0.38 -17.93 -11.95
N TYR A 175 0.58 -18.15 -13.25
CA TYR A 175 1.63 -17.48 -14.02
C TYR A 175 1.04 -16.33 -14.83
N LEU A 176 1.72 -15.19 -14.82
CA LEU A 176 1.49 -14.12 -15.79
C LEU A 176 2.32 -14.42 -17.04
N ILE A 177 1.65 -14.51 -18.19
CA ILE A 177 2.31 -14.71 -19.49
C ILE A 177 2.07 -13.49 -20.36
N PHE A 178 3.14 -12.99 -20.96
CA PHE A 178 3.11 -11.84 -21.85
C PHE A 178 4.19 -11.95 -22.92
N ASP A 179 4.06 -11.14 -23.97
CA ASP A 179 5.02 -11.07 -25.06
C ASP A 179 5.87 -9.80 -24.98
N GLN A 180 6.82 -9.66 -25.91
CA GLN A 180 7.67 -8.47 -25.99
C GLN A 180 6.85 -7.18 -26.15
N SER A 181 5.71 -7.23 -26.85
CA SER A 181 4.88 -6.05 -27.05
C SER A 181 4.31 -5.50 -25.74
N VAL A 182 3.92 -6.39 -24.81
CA VAL A 182 3.48 -6.01 -23.45
C VAL A 182 4.66 -5.45 -22.66
N ARG A 183 5.84 -6.10 -22.72
CA ARG A 183 7.07 -5.61 -22.07
C ARG A 183 7.41 -4.18 -22.49
N ASP A 184 7.33 -3.89 -23.79
CA ASP A 184 7.63 -2.55 -24.33
C ASP A 184 6.63 -1.47 -23.85
N ARG A 185 5.37 -1.83 -23.56
CA ARG A 185 4.32 -0.89 -23.11
C ARG A 185 4.20 -0.78 -21.59
N ALA A 186 4.56 -1.84 -20.87
CA ALA A 186 4.56 -1.91 -19.41
C ALA A 186 6.00 -1.88 -18.89
N THR A 187 6.62 -0.71 -18.93
CA THR A 187 7.98 -0.43 -18.42
C THR A 187 8.25 -0.94 -17.00
N ALA A 188 7.21 -1.14 -16.17
CA ALA A 188 7.32 -1.78 -14.86
C ALA A 188 7.91 -3.20 -14.92
N ILE A 189 7.83 -3.88 -16.07
CA ILE A 189 8.42 -5.21 -16.27
C ILE A 189 9.94 -5.18 -16.13
N GLU A 190 10.61 -4.08 -16.49
CA GLU A 190 12.07 -3.97 -16.32
C GLU A 190 12.48 -3.98 -14.84
N PHE A 191 11.63 -3.48 -13.93
CA PHE A 191 11.87 -3.59 -12.50
C PHE A 191 11.73 -5.04 -12.00
N TYR A 192 10.80 -5.81 -12.56
CA TYR A 192 10.63 -7.23 -12.21
C TYR A 192 11.76 -8.10 -12.80
N ASP A 193 12.24 -7.78 -14.01
CA ASP A 193 13.39 -8.41 -14.68
C ASP A 193 14.68 -8.20 -13.87
N GLN A 194 14.92 -7.00 -13.36
CA GLN A 194 16.05 -6.70 -12.45
C GLN A 194 16.01 -7.47 -11.12
N LYS A 195 14.82 -7.94 -10.72
CA LYS A 195 14.60 -8.77 -9.54
C LYS A 195 14.60 -10.27 -9.86
N GLU A 196 14.88 -10.66 -11.11
CA GLU A 196 14.87 -12.04 -11.59
C GLU A 196 13.49 -12.73 -11.47
N TYR A 197 12.40 -11.96 -11.58
CA TYR A 197 11.02 -12.48 -11.56
C TYR A 197 10.46 -12.82 -12.95
N VAL A 198 11.16 -12.42 -14.00
CA VAL A 198 10.78 -12.53 -15.42
C VAL A 198 11.86 -13.29 -16.18
#